data_AF-A0A077XSV0-F1
#
_entry.id   AF-A0A077XSV0-F1
#
_cell.length_a   1.000
_cell.length_b   1.000
_cell.length_c   1.000
_cell.angle_alpha   90.00
_cell.angle_beta   90.00
_cell.angle_gamma   90.00
#
_symmetry.space_group_name_H-M   'P 1'
#
loop_
_entity.id
_entity.type
_entity.pdbx_description
1 polymer ?
#
loop_
_entity_poly.entity_id
_entity_poly.type
_entity_poly.pdbx_seq_one_letter_code
_entity_poly.pdbx_strand_id
1 'polypeptide(L)'
;MNYSFDPRTIIPIGAYGTYYPTTRITDNWGILTVEKGGLISADWGKISLSIPISIDKNLIKGDGWMLELHDQYTVEADEQKRNYYLKKNVQK
;
A
#
# COMPACT_ATOMS: atom_id res chain seq x y z
N MET A 1 -8.53 4.16 -9.09
CA MET A 1 -7.13 3.76 -8.84
C MET A 1 -6.24 4.05 -10.05
N ASN A 2 -5.11 4.72 -9.80
CA ASN A 2 -4.04 5.02 -10.75
C ASN A 2 -2.71 4.52 -10.18
N TYR A 3 -1.84 3.98 -11.03
CA TYR A 3 -0.51 3.50 -10.67
C TYR A 3 0.54 4.25 -11.49
N SER A 4 1.61 4.68 -10.84
CA SER A 4 2.75 5.35 -11.46
C SER A 4 4.02 4.68 -10.97
N PHE A 5 4.75 4.04 -11.86
CA PHE A 5 5.95 3.26 -11.53
C PHE A 5 6.93 3.28 -12.69
N ASP A 6 8.19 2.92 -12.42
CA ASP A 6 9.19 2.76 -13.49
C ASP A 6 9.16 1.30 -14.01
N PRO A 7 8.63 1.05 -15.23
CA PRO A 7 8.52 -0.29 -15.80
C PRO A 7 9.88 -0.93 -16.11
N ARG A 8 10.99 -0.19 -16.05
CA ARG A 8 12.34 -0.72 -16.28
C ARG A 8 12.93 -1.38 -15.05
N THR A 9 12.35 -1.11 -13.88
CA THR A 9 12.88 -1.54 -12.58
C THR A 9 12.08 -2.68 -11.95
N ILE A 10 10.92 -3.02 -12.53
CA ILE A 10 10.05 -4.07 -12.00
C ILE A 10 10.66 -5.46 -12.20
N ILE A 11 10.42 -6.34 -11.22
CA ILE A 11 10.96 -7.71 -11.24
C ILE A 11 9.78 -8.68 -11.03
N PRO A 12 9.34 -9.41 -12.06
CA PRO A 12 8.32 -10.44 -11.93
C PRO A 12 8.83 -11.61 -11.06
N ILE A 13 8.09 -11.95 -10.01
CA ILE A 13 8.37 -13.06 -9.09
C ILE A 13 7.40 -14.22 -9.36
N GLY A 14 7.19 -14.55 -10.64
CA GLY A 14 6.31 -15.63 -11.08
C GLY A 14 4.90 -15.54 -10.49
N ALA A 15 4.45 -16.63 -9.86
CA ALA A 15 3.11 -16.73 -9.27
C ALA A 15 2.87 -15.83 -8.05
N TYR A 16 3.94 -15.31 -7.43
CA TYR A 16 3.82 -14.45 -6.24
C TYR A 16 3.45 -13.01 -6.60
N GLY A 17 3.68 -12.59 -7.86
CA GLY A 17 3.37 -11.25 -8.34
C GLY A 17 4.60 -10.53 -8.90
N THR A 18 4.61 -9.21 -8.82
CA THR A 18 5.70 -8.37 -9.35
C THR A 18 6.22 -7.45 -8.25
N TYR A 19 7.55 -7.43 -8.10
CA TYR A 19 8.23 -6.51 -7.19
C TYR A 19 8.44 -5.17 -7.88
N TYR A 20 7.95 -4.10 -7.26
CA TYR A 20 8.04 -2.72 -7.72
C TYR A 20 8.96 -1.95 -6.77
N PRO A 21 10.22 -1.66 -7.15
CA PRO A 21 11.15 -0.90 -6.31
C PRO A 21 10.60 0.47 -5.93
N THR A 22 10.08 1.20 -6.93
CA THR A 22 9.43 2.50 -6.75
C THR A 22 8.06 2.48 -7.41
N THR A 23 7.04 2.87 -6.64
CA THR A 23 5.65 2.88 -7.10
C THR A 23 4.88 3.95 -6.36
N ARG A 24 4.01 4.66 -7.05
CA ARG A 24 3.04 5.58 -6.48
C ARG A 24 1.64 5.17 -6.92
N ILE A 25 0.77 4.90 -5.95
CA ILE A 25 -0.60 4.49 -6.18
C ILE A 25 -1.50 5.58 -5.64
N THR A 26 -2.43 6.04 -6.45
CA THR A 26 -3.41 7.05 -6.06
C THR A 26 -4.80 6.49 -6.29
N ASP A 27 -5.61 6.50 -5.25
CA ASP A 27 -6.99 6.04 -5.30
C ASP A 27 -7.88 6.85 -4.38
N ASN A 28 -9.18 6.55 -4.37
CA ASN A 28 -10.15 7.26 -3.53
C ASN A 28 -9.83 7.21 -2.03
N TRP A 29 -9.10 6.18 -1.58
CA TRP A 29 -8.68 6.04 -0.18
C TRP A 29 -7.47 6.91 0.17
N GLY A 30 -6.66 7.33 -0.80
CA GLY A 30 -5.42 8.03 -0.53
C GLY A 30 -4.33 7.82 -1.56
N ILE A 31 -3.10 8.08 -1.12
CA ILE A 31 -1.89 7.99 -1.93
C ILE A 31 -0.89 7.09 -1.19
N LEU A 32 -0.51 5.98 -1.82
CA LEU A 32 0.59 5.15 -1.36
C LEU A 32 1.83 5.44 -2.21
N THR A 33 2.90 5.89 -1.58
CA THR A 33 4.22 6.09 -2.18
C THR A 33 5.15 5.02 -1.64
N VAL A 34 5.76 4.23 -2.53
CA VAL A 34 6.70 3.15 -2.22
C VAL A 34 8.04 3.51 -2.85
N GLU A 35 9.09 3.50 -2.03
CA GLU A 35 10.47 3.88 -2.40
C GLU A 35 11.49 2.76 -2.14
N LYS A 36 11.20 1.81 -1.24
CA LYS A 36 12.04 0.63 -0.96
C LYS A 36 11.34 -0.70 -1.26
N GLY A 37 10.54 -0.72 -2.32
CA GLY A 37 9.98 -1.97 -2.80
C GLY A 37 8.63 -2.35 -2.21
N GLY A 38 7.73 -2.77 -3.09
CA GLY A 38 6.48 -3.42 -2.74
C GLY A 38 6.20 -4.58 -3.68
N LEU A 39 5.72 -5.69 -3.14
CA LEU A 39 5.29 -6.84 -3.93
C LEU A 39 3.79 -6.70 -4.20
N ILE A 40 3.41 -6.50 -5.45
CA ILE A 40 2.00 -6.51 -5.86
C ILE A 40 1.67 -7.92 -6.34
N SER A 41 0.62 -8.53 -5.79
CA SER A 41 0.18 -9.87 -6.17
C SER A 41 -0.22 -9.93 -7.64
N ALA A 42 -0.14 -11.12 -8.25
CA ALA A 42 -0.43 -11.30 -9.68
C ALA A 42 -1.88 -10.92 -10.07
N ASP A 43 -2.82 -11.01 -9.12
CA ASP A 43 -4.22 -10.60 -9.26
C ASP A 43 -4.45 -9.11 -8.99
N TRP A 44 -3.40 -8.34 -8.65
CA TRP A 44 -3.44 -6.92 -8.28
C TRP A 44 -4.35 -6.61 -7.08
N GLY A 45 -4.81 -7.63 -6.36
CA GLY A 45 -5.73 -7.50 -5.23
C GLY A 45 -5.03 -7.19 -3.92
N LYS A 46 -3.71 -7.39 -3.82
CA LYS A 46 -2.93 -7.22 -2.60
C LYS A 46 -1.56 -6.61 -2.89
N ILE A 47 -1.09 -5.85 -1.92
CA ILE A 47 0.26 -5.29 -1.93
C ILE A 47 0.90 -5.69 -0.60
N SER A 48 2.01 -6.40 -0.68
CA SER A 48 2.83 -6.75 0.47
C SER A 48 3.94 -5.73 0.63
N LEU A 49 3.94 -5.06 1.78
CA LEU A 49 4.91 -4.06 2.19
C LEU A 49 5.53 -4.48 3.54
N SER A 50 6.60 -3.79 3.93
CA SER A 50 7.12 -3.89 5.29
C SER A 50 6.09 -3.41 6.31
N ILE A 51 6.19 -3.90 7.55
CA ILE A 51 5.32 -3.43 8.64
C ILE A 51 5.44 -1.92 8.83
N PRO A 52 4.33 -1.21 9.12
CA PRO A 52 4.37 0.22 9.39
C PRO A 52 5.19 0.49 10.67
N ILE A 53 6.03 1.52 10.59
CA ILE A 53 6.85 2.03 11.69
C ILE A 53 6.05 3.06 12.50
N SER A 54 5.23 3.87 11.84
CA SER A 54 4.33 4.83 12.48
C SER A 54 2.97 4.84 11.80
N ILE A 55 1.92 4.93 12.61
CA ILE A 55 0.53 5.06 12.16
C ILE A 55 -0.04 6.31 12.82
N ASP A 56 -0.04 7.42 12.08
CA ASP A 56 -0.81 8.62 12.41
C ASP A 56 -2.17 8.57 11.70
N LYS A 57 -3.18 9.25 12.23
CA LYS A 57 -4.59 9.21 11.74
C LYS A 57 -4.73 9.06 10.23
N ASN A 58 -4.05 9.92 9.48
CA ASN A 58 -4.11 9.97 8.02
C ASN A 58 -2.77 9.66 7.35
N LEU A 59 -1.71 9.40 8.11
CA LEU A 59 -0.37 9.24 7.57
C LEU A 59 0.30 8.01 8.19
N ILE A 60 0.50 6.99 7.37
CA ILE A 60 1.14 5.75 7.78
C ILE A 60 2.49 5.68 7.10
N LYS A 61 3.55 5.42 7.85
CA LYS A 61 4.90 5.29 7.31
C LYS A 61 5.46 3.93 7.67
N GLY A 62 6.08 3.27 6.71
CA GLY A 62 6.89 2.08 6.93
C GLY A 62 8.30 2.26 6.39
N ASP A 63 9.07 1.17 6.36
CA ASP A 63 10.42 1.24 5.80
C ASP A 63 10.36 1.42 4.28
N GLY A 64 10.57 2.67 3.85
CA GLY A 64 10.55 3.08 2.45
C GLY A 64 9.18 2.97 1.78
N TRP A 65 8.11 3.19 2.53
CA TRP A 65 6.80 3.49 1.98
C TRP A 65 6.02 4.43 2.90
N MET A 66 5.08 5.17 2.30
CA MET A 66 4.24 6.14 2.98
C MET A 66 2.83 6.09 2.38
N LEU A 67 1.84 6.04 3.24
CA LEU A 67 0.43 6.00 2.89
C LEU A 67 -0.27 7.21 3.50
N GLU A 68 -0.68 8.12 2.63
CA GLU A 68 -1.49 9.29 2.96
C GLU A 68 -2.95 8.95 2.71
N LEU A 69 -3.74 8.80 3.77
CA LEU A 69 -5.18 8.54 3.68
C LEU A 69 -5.97 9.84 3.57
N HIS A 70 -7.05 9.80 2.81
CA HIS A 70 -8.09 10.81 2.90
C HIS A 70 -8.86 10.66 4.22
N ASP A 71 -9.39 11.77 4.76
CA ASP A 71 -10.11 11.81 6.06
C ASP A 71 -11.29 10.83 6.17
N GLN A 72 -11.82 10.37 5.02
CA GLN A 72 -12.91 9.39 4.94
C GLN A 72 -12.43 7.94 5.05
N TYR A 73 -11.13 7.69 5.26
CA TYR A 73 -10.54 6.35 5.31
C TYR A 73 -9.63 6.19 6.51
N THR A 74 -9.63 5.01 7.09
CA THR A 74 -8.74 4.61 8.19
C THR A 74 -8.11 3.26 7.90
N VAL A 75 -6.90 3.04 8.43
CA VAL A 75 -6.25 1.74 8.47
C VAL A 75 -6.64 1.03 9.76
N GLU A 76 -7.17 -0.18 9.65
CA GLU A 76 -7.36 -1.10 10.77
C GLU A 76 -6.37 -2.27 10.65
N ALA A 77 -5.66 -2.56 11.73
CA ALA A 77 -4.78 -3.72 11.82
C ALA A 77 -5.60 -4.96 12.22
N ASP A 78 -5.49 -6.03 11.46
CA ASP A 78 -5.99 -7.35 11.82
C ASP A 78 -4.85 -8.14 12.45
N GLU A 79 -4.79 -8.12 13.78
CA GLU A 79 -3.76 -8.82 14.56
C GLU A 79 -3.80 -10.34 14.37
N GLN A 80 -4.95 -10.92 13.99
CA GLN A 80 -5.06 -12.36 13.77
C GLN A 80 -4.35 -12.79 12.48
N LYS A 81 -4.35 -11.93 11.46
CA LYS A 81 -3.75 -12.22 10.15
C LYS A 81 -2.46 -11.46 9.87
N ARG A 82 -2.02 -10.58 10.79
CA ARG A 82 -0.90 -9.64 10.60
C ARG A 82 -1.04 -8.84 9.30
N ASN A 83 -2.28 -8.50 8.94
CA ASN A 83 -2.61 -7.74 7.74
C ASN A 83 -3.26 -6.41 8.14
N TYR A 84 -3.16 -5.42 7.25
CA TYR A 84 -3.82 -4.13 7.41
C TYR A 84 -4.90 -4.00 6.35
N TYR A 85 -6.07 -3.47 6.74
CA TYR A 85 -7.17 -3.22 5.82
C TYR A 85 -7.57 -1.74 5.87
N LEU A 86 -7.97 -1.23 4.70
CA LEU A 86 -8.54 0.10 4.57
C LEU A 86 -10.04 0.03 4.78
N LYS A 87 -10.53 0.88 5.69
CA LYS A 87 -11.95 1.00 5.99
C LYS A 87 -12.39 2.41 5.66
N LYS A 88 -13.47 2.51 4.89
CA LYS A 88 -14.12 3.80 4.63
C LYS A 88 -14.95 4.18 5.87
N ASN A 89 -14.60 5.29 6.50
CA ASN A 89 -15.44 5.95 7.50
C ASN A 89 -16.62 6.59 6.78
N VAL A 90 -17.71 5.83 6.63
CA VAL A 90 -19.00 6.39 6.20
C VAL A 90 -19.55 7.15 7.39
N GLN A 91 -19.31 8.47 7.46
CA GLN A 91 -20.12 9.32 8.32
C GLN A 91 -21.56 9.25 7.78
N LYS A 92 -22.45 8.84 8.68
CA LYS A 92 -23.87 8.55 8.44
C LYS A 92 -24.66 9.82 8.19
#